data_AF-A0A1N7FTI0-F1
#
_entry.id   AF-A0A1N7FTI0-F1
#
_cell.length_a   1.000
_cell.length_b   1.000
_cell.length_c   1.000
_cell.angle_alpha   90.00
_cell.angle_beta   90.00
_cell.angle_gamma   90.00
#
_symmetry.space_group_name_H-M   'P 1'
#
loop_
_entity.id
_entity.type
_entity.pdbx_description
1 polymer ?
#
loop_
_entity_poly.entity_id
_entity_poly.type
_entity_poly.pdbx_seq_one_letter_code
_entity_poly.pdbx_strand_id
1 'polypeptide(L)'
;MGTDREDERSESSKKRAGAAGAERSEDLDDASGETASEERHASREDEQTFPAVPESNTDDDEAVMFPESGSAAPRSREGTDHAREGAVQTSADDASGGSCSPNTCSCGEKTADSSPQGPDTSSQDQRVATDGAGVANVDEMGELGDLEFTEPAENVSQDVYDDSPDTRVGVPDGVDLDTPEYSIRSEMNDIETPDEKTWFMELDEAVIDEGRCIQCGTCVAACPSDSIGVGEDDLPELVKMCTGCSLCWDFCPRGGMRYERQWKITGGEDNVKGAGDPITEFSAKVDDDWTDGAQDGGVVTGILATLLEEGEIDGALIATESEEEAWKAESFLATTEEELIENAGTVYNQTLALGNLDLKQWEHKLPDKDWDELSLALVGTPCEIEGIRALQDFEWDYQAQNEGIRAVDYTISLMCTKNFNYYSLMGEQLEEKRDISPDEIGKMDVLHGKMMVYDHDGNMIVEEDVENFHDAALKGCDECADFTGFCSDITVGSVGSSDEYSSVILRTEQGVDAWELTEPKLDYHDLEDKSAVGKLQGWDKKKAFESLERPFDPDAPRFIDYTDHAEQYGTALNPHDQGH
;
A
#
# COMPACT_ATOMS: atom_id res chain seq x y z
N MET A 1 3.62 21.39 47.85
CA MET A 1 3.00 22.15 48.97
C MET A 1 3.80 23.42 49.18
N GLY A 2 3.24 24.58 48.79
CA GLY A 2 3.57 25.93 49.25
C GLY A 2 4.97 26.48 48.90
N THR A 3 5.16 27.72 48.46
CA THR A 3 4.32 28.91 48.54
C THR A 3 4.91 30.00 47.65
N ASP A 4 4.00 30.80 47.09
CA ASP A 4 4.17 32.07 46.38
C ASP A 4 5.11 33.08 47.07
N ARG A 5 5.74 33.93 46.24
CA ARG A 5 5.66 35.39 46.40
C ARG A 5 6.28 36.14 45.21
N GLU A 6 5.42 36.85 44.49
CA GLU A 6 5.74 38.02 43.68
C GLU A 6 6.22 39.19 44.57
N ASP A 7 7.09 40.06 44.04
CA ASP A 7 7.02 41.51 44.28
C ASP A 7 7.93 42.31 43.31
N GLU A 8 7.24 43.06 42.45
CA GLU A 8 7.43 44.45 42.02
C GLU A 8 8.80 45.11 41.71
N ARG A 9 8.80 45.75 40.52
CA ARG A 9 9.24 47.12 40.16
C ARG A 9 10.70 47.56 40.40
N SER A 10 11.37 48.01 39.33
CA SER A 10 11.55 49.46 39.03
C SER A 10 12.69 49.77 38.04
N GLU A 11 12.30 50.49 36.98
CA GLU A 11 12.95 51.62 36.30
C GLU A 11 14.48 51.89 36.38
N SER A 12 15.04 52.03 35.17
CA SER A 12 15.77 53.22 34.66
C SER A 12 17.32 53.25 34.62
N SER A 13 17.81 53.17 33.38
CA SER A 13 18.50 54.25 32.63
C SER A 13 19.93 54.69 32.98
N LYS A 14 20.84 54.54 31.99
CA LYS A 14 21.87 55.53 31.58
C LYS A 14 22.53 55.09 30.25
N LYS A 15 22.11 55.65 29.11
CA LYS A 15 22.71 56.81 28.39
C LYS A 15 24.18 56.67 27.97
N ARG A 16 24.40 56.56 26.66
CA ARG A 16 25.34 57.39 25.88
C ARG A 16 24.72 57.76 24.54
N ALA A 17 25.02 58.98 24.09
CA ALA A 17 24.30 59.77 23.10
C ALA A 17 25.19 60.17 21.91
N GLY A 18 24.53 60.59 20.82
CA GLY A 18 25.07 61.38 19.69
C GLY A 18 24.49 60.86 18.36
N ALA A 19 23.38 61.32 17.76
CA ALA A 19 22.80 62.64 17.47
C ALA A 19 23.32 63.32 16.17
N ALA A 20 22.44 63.37 15.15
CA ALA A 20 22.17 64.43 14.15
C ALA A 20 21.50 63.74 12.92
N GLY A 21 20.25 63.96 12.50
CA GLY A 21 19.45 65.19 12.22
C GLY A 21 19.25 65.24 10.68
N ALA A 22 18.10 65.48 10.04
CA ALA A 22 16.80 66.12 10.33
C ALA A 22 15.75 65.57 9.32
N GLU A 23 14.48 65.27 9.68
CA GLU A 23 13.24 66.09 9.59
C GLU A 23 13.00 66.74 8.18
N ARG A 24 11.81 66.73 7.54
CA ARG A 24 10.43 66.98 8.07
C ARG A 24 9.33 66.89 6.97
N SER A 25 8.07 66.61 7.43
CA SER A 25 6.71 67.06 6.98
C SER A 25 6.17 66.67 5.58
N GLU A 26 5.06 65.94 5.44
CA GLU A 26 3.62 66.29 5.70
C GLU A 26 3.06 67.42 4.80
N ASP A 27 2.09 67.12 3.93
CA ASP A 27 0.71 67.66 3.96
C ASP A 27 -0.14 67.37 2.68
N LEU A 28 -1.45 67.44 2.90
CA LEU A 28 -2.65 66.98 2.19
C LEU A 28 -3.17 67.85 1.01
N ASP A 29 -4.29 67.37 0.42
CA ASP A 29 -5.40 68.03 -0.34
C ASP A 29 -5.56 67.53 -1.80
N ASP A 30 -6.58 66.73 -2.16
CA ASP A 30 -8.05 66.96 -2.31
C ASP A 30 -8.45 67.61 -3.66
N ALA A 31 -9.28 66.92 -4.46
CA ALA A 31 -10.28 67.49 -5.39
C ALA A 31 -11.05 66.42 -6.23
N SER A 32 -12.27 66.11 -5.76
CA SER A 32 -13.57 65.87 -6.44
C SER A 32 -13.77 65.85 -7.98
N GLY A 33 -14.76 65.05 -8.43
CA GLY A 33 -15.53 65.28 -9.68
C GLY A 33 -16.44 64.12 -10.17
N GLU A 34 -17.77 64.26 -9.97
CA GLU A 34 -18.91 63.38 -10.30
C GLU A 34 -19.12 63.06 -11.82
N THR A 35 -19.76 61.97 -12.27
CA THR A 35 -21.24 61.76 -12.37
C THR A 35 -21.60 60.40 -13.02
N ALA A 36 -22.81 59.91 -12.74
CA ALA A 36 -23.41 58.61 -13.04
C ALA A 36 -23.95 58.38 -14.47
N SER A 37 -24.14 57.11 -14.90
CA SER A 37 -25.46 56.53 -15.29
C SER A 37 -25.38 55.15 -15.98
N GLU A 38 -26.32 54.29 -15.54
CA GLU A 38 -27.08 53.27 -16.28
C GLU A 38 -26.53 51.86 -16.58
N GLU A 39 -27.38 50.91 -16.18
CA GLU A 39 -27.33 49.45 -16.29
C GLU A 39 -27.32 48.94 -17.74
N ARG A 40 -26.68 47.77 -17.95
CA ARG A 40 -27.14 46.71 -18.88
C ARG A 40 -26.37 45.40 -18.65
N HIS A 41 -27.10 44.38 -18.24
CA HIS A 41 -26.75 42.96 -18.33
C HIS A 41 -26.46 42.55 -19.78
N ALA A 42 -25.38 41.79 -20.02
CA ALA A 42 -25.32 40.65 -20.95
C ALA A 42 -23.96 39.92 -20.88
N SER A 43 -24.01 38.65 -20.46
CA SER A 43 -23.20 37.48 -20.86
C SER A 43 -21.83 37.72 -21.51
N ARG A 44 -20.77 37.23 -20.85
CA ARG A 44 -19.53 36.79 -21.50
C ARG A 44 -19.15 35.41 -20.98
N GLU A 45 -19.20 34.46 -21.91
CA GLU A 45 -18.36 33.27 -21.88
C GLU A 45 -16.91 33.76 -22.00
N ASP A 46 -16.12 33.58 -20.94
CA ASP A 46 -14.66 33.75 -21.01
C ASP A 46 -14.06 32.35 -21.13
N GLU A 47 -13.75 31.94 -22.37
CA GLU A 47 -12.75 30.91 -22.65
C GLU A 47 -11.41 31.40 -22.07
N GLN A 48 -11.02 30.86 -20.91
CA GLN A 48 -9.66 30.97 -20.40
C GLN A 48 -8.77 29.99 -21.18
N THR A 49 -8.14 30.49 -22.24
CA THR A 49 -6.93 29.88 -22.80
C THR A 49 -5.80 29.94 -21.76
N PHE A 50 -5.43 28.77 -21.23
CA PHE A 50 -4.26 28.58 -20.36
C PHE A 50 -2.94 28.64 -21.15
N PRO A 51 -1.82 29.02 -20.50
CA PRO A 51 -0.53 29.22 -21.18
C PRO A 51 0.06 27.89 -21.67
N ALA A 52 0.48 27.88 -22.94
CA ALA A 52 1.21 26.78 -23.55
C ALA A 52 2.61 26.63 -22.94
N VAL A 53 3.06 25.37 -22.83
CA VAL A 53 4.43 24.98 -22.43
C VAL A 53 5.45 25.59 -23.42
N PRO A 54 6.55 26.20 -22.96
CA PRO A 54 7.57 26.73 -23.86
C PRO A 54 8.26 25.62 -24.67
N GLU A 55 8.37 25.79 -25.98
CA GLU A 55 9.16 24.89 -26.85
C GLU A 55 10.64 24.96 -26.47
N SER A 56 11.20 23.83 -26.06
CA SER A 56 12.64 23.63 -25.91
C SER A 56 13.29 23.49 -27.29
N ASN A 57 13.96 24.55 -27.75
CA ASN A 57 14.88 24.47 -28.89
C ASN A 57 16.19 23.82 -28.45
N THR A 58 16.33 22.52 -28.70
CA THR A 58 17.65 21.87 -28.82
C THR A 58 17.58 20.91 -30.02
N ASP A 59 18.08 21.40 -31.16
CA ASP A 59 18.45 20.58 -32.30
C ASP A 59 19.59 19.64 -31.86
N ASP A 60 19.28 18.37 -31.63
CA ASP A 60 20.18 17.22 -31.77
C ASP A 60 19.32 15.94 -31.90
N ASP A 61 18.58 15.87 -33.01
CA ASP A 61 17.89 14.65 -33.46
C ASP A 61 18.89 13.74 -34.18
N GLU A 62 19.56 12.85 -33.44
CA GLU A 62 19.99 11.57 -34.00
C GLU A 62 19.67 10.40 -33.05
N ALA A 63 18.76 9.55 -33.55
CA ALA A 63 18.59 8.13 -33.27
C ALA A 63 17.89 7.67 -31.98
N VAL A 64 16.57 7.85 -31.91
CA VAL A 64 15.63 6.75 -31.53
C VAL A 64 14.37 6.89 -32.39
N MET A 65 14.06 5.89 -33.21
CA MET A 65 12.89 5.88 -34.10
C MET A 65 11.75 5.13 -33.41
N PHE A 66 10.55 5.74 -33.34
CA PHE A 66 9.32 5.09 -32.86
C PHE A 66 8.27 5.01 -33.99
N PRO A 67 7.54 3.90 -34.17
CA PRO A 67 6.42 3.82 -35.12
C PRO A 67 5.08 4.27 -34.50
N GLU A 68 4.25 4.93 -35.31
CA GLU A 68 2.91 5.44 -34.95
C GLU A 68 1.89 4.32 -34.73
N SER A 69 1.04 4.45 -33.70
CA SER A 69 0.01 3.49 -33.33
C SER A 69 -1.30 3.65 -34.13
N GLY A 70 -1.87 2.52 -34.56
CA GLY A 70 -3.19 2.41 -35.15
C GLY A 70 -4.23 1.98 -34.12
N SER A 71 -5.35 2.67 -34.09
CA SER A 71 -6.46 2.45 -33.16
C SER A 71 -7.30 1.21 -33.49
N ALA A 72 -7.65 0.42 -32.47
CA ALA A 72 -8.75 -0.54 -32.53
C ALA A 72 -9.42 -0.72 -31.16
N ALA A 73 -10.77 -0.72 -31.19
CA ALA A 73 -11.72 -0.72 -30.07
C ALA A 73 -11.87 -2.10 -29.38
N PRO A 74 -12.43 -2.15 -28.14
CA PRO A 74 -12.47 -3.36 -27.32
C PRO A 74 -13.58 -4.33 -27.77
N ARG A 75 -13.38 -5.62 -27.50
CA ARG A 75 -14.42 -6.65 -27.67
C ARG A 75 -14.72 -7.30 -26.32
N SER A 76 -16.02 -7.32 -25.99
CA SER A 76 -16.63 -8.03 -24.89
C SER A 76 -16.33 -9.53 -24.93
N ARG A 77 -16.11 -10.13 -23.76
CA ARG A 77 -15.87 -11.57 -23.59
C ARG A 77 -17.11 -12.21 -22.98
N GLU A 78 -18.01 -12.65 -23.86
CA GLU A 78 -19.15 -13.50 -23.51
C GLU A 78 -18.77 -14.95 -23.86
N GLY A 79 -18.66 -15.81 -22.85
CA GLY A 79 -18.70 -17.28 -22.98
C GLY A 79 -17.37 -18.03 -22.96
N THR A 80 -17.01 -18.56 -21.79
CA THR A 80 -16.22 -19.80 -21.66
C THR A 80 -16.69 -20.60 -20.43
N ASP A 81 -17.85 -21.25 -20.55
CA ASP A 81 -18.12 -22.47 -19.80
C ASP A 81 -17.35 -23.62 -20.50
N HIS A 82 -16.60 -24.40 -19.71
CA HIS A 82 -16.29 -25.84 -19.86
C HIS A 82 -14.81 -26.19 -19.60
N ALA A 83 -14.55 -26.83 -18.45
CA ALA A 83 -13.69 -28.01 -18.27
C ALA A 83 -13.69 -28.38 -16.77
N ARG A 84 -13.56 -29.62 -16.29
CA ARG A 84 -13.57 -30.97 -16.87
C ARG A 84 -13.66 -31.97 -15.70
N GLU A 85 -14.33 -33.09 -15.97
CA GLU A 85 -14.28 -34.36 -15.24
C GLU A 85 -12.85 -34.94 -15.14
N GLY A 86 -12.46 -35.53 -14.00
CA GLY A 86 -11.33 -36.47 -13.96
C GLY A 86 -10.63 -36.70 -12.62
N ALA A 87 -11.29 -37.33 -11.65
CA ALA A 87 -10.73 -37.72 -10.35
C ALA A 87 -9.49 -38.65 -10.43
N VAL A 88 -8.48 -38.36 -9.62
CA VAL A 88 -7.34 -39.26 -9.33
C VAL A 88 -7.60 -40.03 -8.04
N GLN A 89 -7.51 -41.35 -8.13
CA GLN A 89 -7.62 -42.31 -7.02
C GLN A 89 -6.37 -42.29 -6.15
N THR A 90 -6.53 -42.23 -4.83
CA THR A 90 -5.47 -42.58 -3.88
C THR A 90 -5.74 -43.95 -3.27
N SER A 91 -4.75 -44.84 -3.40
CA SER A 91 -4.75 -46.18 -2.81
C SER A 91 -4.04 -46.11 -1.46
N ALA A 92 -4.68 -46.65 -0.43
CA ALA A 92 -4.08 -46.90 0.88
C ALA A 92 -3.18 -48.15 0.83
N ASP A 93 -2.00 -48.07 1.43
CA ASP A 93 -1.34 -49.12 2.22
C ASP A 93 0.07 -48.65 2.61
N ASP A 94 0.28 -48.25 3.87
CA ASP A 94 1.24 -48.94 4.75
C ASP A 94 1.32 -48.29 6.14
N ALA A 95 1.24 -49.15 7.15
CA ALA A 95 1.25 -48.82 8.56
C ALA A 95 2.66 -48.99 9.17
N SER A 96 3.11 -48.03 9.97
CA SER A 96 3.96 -48.30 11.15
C SER A 96 4.05 -47.07 12.05
N GLY A 97 3.60 -47.22 13.30
CA GLY A 97 3.51 -46.14 14.29
C GLY A 97 4.80 -45.83 15.07
N GLY A 98 4.72 -44.75 15.84
CA GLY A 98 5.65 -44.37 16.89
C GLY A 98 4.92 -43.58 17.98
N SER A 99 4.96 -44.09 19.20
CA SER A 99 4.18 -43.66 20.38
C SER A 99 4.71 -42.41 21.08
N CYS A 100 3.81 -41.60 21.63
CA CYS A 100 4.10 -40.66 22.73
C CYS A 100 3.31 -41.06 24.00
N SER A 101 3.96 -41.04 25.15
CA SER A 101 3.49 -41.53 26.46
C SER A 101 3.46 -40.37 27.49
N PRO A 102 2.54 -40.34 28.48
CA PRO A 102 2.03 -39.10 29.08
C PRO A 102 2.88 -38.51 30.23
N ASN A 103 4.19 -38.72 30.29
CA ASN A 103 5.00 -38.32 31.46
C ASN A 103 5.94 -37.12 31.26
N THR A 104 5.66 -36.19 30.34
CA THR A 104 6.53 -35.01 30.15
C THR A 104 5.83 -33.65 29.98
N CYS A 105 4.53 -33.51 30.25
CA CYS A 105 3.92 -32.17 30.28
C CYS A 105 3.95 -31.58 31.70
N SER A 106 4.71 -30.50 31.87
CA SER A 106 4.88 -29.76 33.12
C SER A 106 4.39 -28.31 33.00
N CYS A 107 3.13 -28.08 33.34
CA CYS A 107 2.55 -26.80 33.79
C CYS A 107 1.21 -27.15 34.46
N GLY A 108 0.85 -26.81 35.71
CA GLY A 108 1.49 -25.98 36.73
C GLY A 108 0.42 -25.16 37.47
N GLU A 109 -0.57 -25.77 38.12
CA GLU A 109 -1.50 -25.08 39.02
C GLU A 109 -0.84 -24.72 40.37
N LYS A 110 -1.16 -23.53 40.90
CA LYS A 110 -1.25 -23.27 42.36
C LYS A 110 -2.33 -22.22 42.66
N THR A 111 -3.44 -22.66 43.23
CA THR A 111 -4.39 -21.85 44.00
C THR A 111 -4.00 -21.83 45.49
N ALA A 112 -4.15 -20.67 46.15
CA ALA A 112 -4.34 -20.46 47.59
C ALA A 112 -4.61 -18.95 47.80
N ASP A 113 -5.39 -18.42 48.74
CA ASP A 113 -6.01 -18.96 49.94
C ASP A 113 -7.09 -17.98 50.46
N SER A 114 -7.90 -18.47 51.39
CA SER A 114 -9.06 -17.83 52.03
C SER A 114 -8.72 -16.88 53.21
N SER A 115 -9.55 -15.87 53.50
CA SER A 115 -9.74 -15.28 54.87
C SER A 115 -10.89 -14.25 55.00
N PRO A 116 -11.43 -14.00 56.22
CA PRO A 116 -12.87 -13.76 56.46
C PRO A 116 -13.24 -12.38 57.08
N GLN A 117 -14.48 -11.91 56.88
CA GLN A 117 -15.14 -10.94 57.78
C GLN A 117 -16.66 -10.73 57.52
N GLY A 118 -17.47 -10.89 58.58
CA GLY A 118 -18.65 -10.05 58.86
C GLY A 118 -20.02 -10.50 58.35
N PRO A 119 -21.05 -10.64 59.22
CA PRO A 119 -22.37 -11.14 58.85
C PRO A 119 -23.34 -10.01 58.50
N ASP A 120 -24.13 -10.15 57.44
CA ASP A 120 -25.57 -9.82 57.48
C ASP A 120 -26.28 -10.05 56.14
N THR A 121 -27.52 -10.52 56.26
CA THR A 121 -28.65 -10.34 55.33
C THR A 121 -28.74 -11.15 54.03
N SER A 122 -29.53 -12.22 54.13
CA SER A 122 -30.66 -12.58 53.25
C SER A 122 -30.48 -12.58 51.73
N SER A 123 -30.31 -13.80 51.20
CA SER A 123 -31.02 -14.35 50.03
C SER A 123 -31.51 -13.34 48.98
N GLN A 124 -30.70 -13.10 47.95
CA GLN A 124 -31.20 -12.89 46.60
C GLN A 124 -30.53 -13.87 45.65
N ASP A 125 -31.39 -14.65 45.03
CA ASP A 125 -31.18 -15.72 44.07
C ASP A 125 -30.64 -15.09 42.76
N GLN A 126 -29.33 -15.12 42.55
CA GLN A 126 -28.72 -14.69 41.29
C GLN A 126 -28.70 -15.91 40.36
N ARG A 127 -29.86 -16.22 39.77
CA ARG A 127 -29.96 -17.24 38.72
C ARG A 127 -29.30 -16.70 37.46
N VAL A 128 -28.19 -17.31 37.08
CA VAL A 128 -27.64 -17.22 35.74
C VAL A 128 -28.67 -17.81 34.78
N ALA A 129 -29.01 -17.08 33.73
CA ALA A 129 -29.92 -17.56 32.70
C ALA A 129 -29.21 -18.66 31.88
N THR A 130 -29.73 -19.89 31.93
CA THR A 130 -29.28 -21.00 31.08
C THR A 130 -30.25 -21.19 29.92
N ASP A 131 -29.72 -21.34 28.73
CA ASP A 131 -30.37 -21.67 27.46
C ASP A 131 -30.89 -23.12 27.44
N GLY A 132 -31.89 -23.43 28.27
CA GLY A 132 -32.83 -24.54 28.05
C GLY A 132 -32.29 -25.98 28.06
N ALA A 133 -30.98 -26.22 28.07
CA ALA A 133 -30.39 -27.54 28.26
C ALA A 133 -29.61 -27.53 29.59
N GLY A 134 -30.22 -28.10 30.63
CA GLY A 134 -29.52 -28.27 31.91
C GLY A 134 -28.24 -29.06 31.70
N VAL A 135 -27.11 -28.49 32.12
CA VAL A 135 -25.79 -29.10 32.03
C VAL A 135 -25.79 -30.35 32.91
N ALA A 136 -25.72 -31.54 32.32
CA ALA A 136 -25.97 -32.82 33.02
C ALA A 136 -24.81 -33.27 33.93
N ASN A 137 -23.65 -32.63 33.80
CA ASN A 137 -22.36 -33.05 34.33
C ASN A 137 -21.76 -32.05 35.33
N VAL A 138 -22.55 -31.07 35.77
CA VAL A 138 -22.16 -30.09 36.78
C VAL A 138 -23.17 -30.15 37.92
N ASP A 139 -22.70 -30.23 39.16
CA ASP A 139 -23.58 -30.24 40.32
C ASP A 139 -24.13 -28.85 40.66
N GLU A 140 -25.03 -28.78 41.64
CA GLU A 140 -25.69 -27.55 42.05
C GLU A 140 -24.73 -26.48 42.65
N MET A 141 -23.45 -26.82 42.87
CA MET A 141 -22.41 -25.91 43.35
C MET A 141 -21.44 -25.48 42.25
N GLY A 142 -21.61 -25.97 41.01
CA GLY A 142 -20.75 -25.62 39.88
C GLY A 142 -19.53 -26.54 39.73
N GLU A 143 -19.45 -27.64 40.47
CA GLU A 143 -18.34 -28.60 40.36
C GLU A 143 -18.65 -29.68 39.31
N LEU A 144 -17.68 -29.97 38.45
CA LEU A 144 -17.78 -31.01 37.43
C LEU A 144 -17.76 -32.38 38.10
N GLY A 145 -18.77 -33.21 37.81
CA GLY A 145 -18.80 -34.61 38.24
C GLY A 145 -17.78 -35.48 37.49
N ASP A 146 -17.60 -36.73 37.92
CA ASP A 146 -16.70 -37.69 37.26
C ASP A 146 -17.13 -37.91 35.79
N LEU A 147 -16.26 -37.49 34.86
CA LEU A 147 -16.47 -37.61 33.42
C LEU A 147 -15.97 -38.98 32.94
N GLU A 148 -16.90 -39.86 32.54
CA GLU A 148 -16.55 -41.03 31.73
C GLU A 148 -16.61 -40.65 30.25
N PHE A 149 -15.44 -40.54 29.62
CA PHE A 149 -15.36 -40.38 28.18
C PHE A 149 -15.74 -41.70 27.51
N THR A 150 -16.69 -41.64 26.58
CA THR A 150 -17.01 -42.79 25.75
C THR A 150 -15.83 -43.03 24.81
N GLU A 151 -15.24 -44.22 24.86
CA GLU A 151 -14.15 -44.58 23.94
C GLU A 151 -14.68 -44.47 22.49
N PRO A 152 -13.95 -43.78 21.58
CA PRO A 152 -14.38 -43.64 20.20
C PRO A 152 -14.43 -45.03 19.55
N ALA A 153 -15.48 -45.26 18.75
CA ALA A 153 -15.67 -46.54 18.08
C ALA A 153 -14.52 -46.80 17.09
N GLU A 154 -13.69 -47.82 17.35
CA GLU A 154 -12.61 -48.19 16.45
C GLU A 154 -13.16 -48.82 15.16
N ASN A 155 -12.63 -48.39 14.00
CA ASN A 155 -13.01 -48.84 12.66
C ASN A 155 -14.45 -48.55 12.24
N VAL A 156 -15.09 -47.57 12.87
CA VAL A 156 -16.34 -46.97 12.39
C VAL A 156 -16.03 -45.53 12.04
N SER A 157 -15.87 -45.24 10.75
CA SER A 157 -15.89 -43.86 10.26
C SER A 157 -17.22 -43.24 10.71
N GLN A 158 -17.19 -42.00 11.19
CA GLN A 158 -18.44 -41.24 11.23
C GLN A 158 -18.99 -41.25 9.80
N ASP A 159 -20.31 -41.42 9.64
CA ASP A 159 -20.98 -41.27 8.36
C ASP A 159 -20.83 -39.80 7.94
N VAL A 160 -19.69 -39.47 7.34
CA VAL A 160 -19.55 -38.27 6.53
C VAL A 160 -20.25 -38.62 5.24
N TYR A 161 -21.35 -37.91 4.96
CA TYR A 161 -22.13 -38.09 3.75
C TYR A 161 -21.19 -38.04 2.52
N ASP A 162 -21.46 -38.86 1.50
CA ASP A 162 -20.69 -38.96 0.24
C ASP A 162 -20.80 -37.69 -0.65
N ASP A 163 -21.32 -36.60 -0.09
CA ASP A 163 -21.50 -35.33 -0.76
C ASP A 163 -20.19 -34.51 -0.72
N SER A 164 -20.04 -33.48 -1.56
CA SER A 164 -18.84 -32.65 -1.54
C SER A 164 -18.55 -32.09 -0.14
N PRO A 165 -17.28 -31.80 0.20
CA PRO A 165 -16.92 -31.12 1.45
C PRO A 165 -17.65 -29.77 1.67
N ASP A 166 -18.10 -29.11 0.61
CA ASP A 166 -18.89 -27.88 0.64
C ASP A 166 -20.41 -28.10 0.88
N THR A 167 -20.85 -29.35 0.99
CA THR A 167 -22.27 -29.67 1.19
C THR A 167 -22.70 -29.38 2.61
N ARG A 168 -23.56 -28.37 2.77
CA ARG A 168 -24.08 -27.93 4.07
C ARG A 168 -25.00 -29.00 4.69
N VAL A 169 -24.62 -29.51 5.86
CA VAL A 169 -25.40 -30.48 6.64
C VAL A 169 -26.47 -29.80 7.50
N GLY A 170 -27.70 -30.33 7.48
CA GLY A 170 -28.79 -29.90 8.35
C GLY A 170 -29.70 -28.79 7.80
N VAL A 171 -29.68 -28.52 6.50
CA VAL A 171 -30.61 -27.55 5.86
C VAL A 171 -32.06 -28.08 5.93
N PRO A 172 -33.02 -27.33 6.50
CA PRO A 172 -34.42 -27.76 6.52
C PRO A 172 -35.00 -27.88 5.11
N ASP A 173 -35.82 -28.91 4.86
CA ASP A 173 -36.45 -29.16 3.56
C ASP A 173 -37.17 -27.91 3.01
N GLY A 174 -36.76 -27.44 1.83
CA GLY A 174 -37.37 -26.32 1.12
C GLY A 174 -36.80 -24.93 1.44
N VAL A 175 -35.68 -24.87 2.17
CA VAL A 175 -34.93 -23.63 2.38
C VAL A 175 -33.78 -23.58 1.37
N ASP A 176 -33.89 -22.63 0.43
CA ASP A 176 -32.78 -22.25 -0.42
C ASP A 176 -31.86 -21.34 0.40
N LEU A 177 -30.64 -21.80 0.67
CA LEU A 177 -29.62 -21.03 1.38
C LEU A 177 -28.52 -20.66 0.39
N ASP A 178 -28.90 -20.10 -0.75
CA ASP A 178 -27.97 -19.24 -1.49
C ASP A 178 -27.41 -18.20 -0.53
N THR A 179 -26.12 -17.85 -0.65
CA THR A 179 -25.60 -16.63 -0.02
C THR A 179 -26.53 -15.53 -0.49
N PRO A 180 -27.34 -14.95 0.40
CA PRO A 180 -28.34 -14.00 -0.07
C PRO A 180 -27.57 -12.87 -0.72
N GLU A 181 -27.89 -12.58 -1.98
CA GLU A 181 -27.64 -11.25 -2.54
C GLU A 181 -28.08 -10.21 -1.50
N TYR A 182 -27.50 -9.02 -1.53
CA TYR A 182 -27.62 -7.94 -0.53
C TYR A 182 -29.05 -7.52 -0.11
N SER A 183 -30.10 -8.22 -0.56
CA SER A 183 -31.44 -8.33 0.05
C SER A 183 -31.44 -8.32 1.59
N ILE A 184 -30.51 -9.00 2.28
CA ILE A 184 -30.46 -8.93 3.74
C ILE A 184 -30.18 -7.49 4.23
N ARG A 185 -29.32 -6.73 3.54
CA ARG A 185 -29.06 -5.33 3.87
C ARG A 185 -30.29 -4.46 3.60
N SER A 186 -31.00 -4.66 2.49
CA SER A 186 -32.24 -3.92 2.21
C SER A 186 -33.38 -4.28 3.18
N GLU A 187 -33.38 -5.50 3.72
CA GLU A 187 -34.34 -5.97 4.72
C GLU A 187 -33.96 -5.58 6.17
N MET A 188 -32.67 -5.38 6.48
CA MET A 188 -32.18 -5.08 7.83
C MET A 188 -31.92 -3.59 8.10
N ASN A 189 -31.91 -2.73 7.08
CA ASN A 189 -31.52 -1.33 7.25
C ASN A 189 -32.74 -0.40 7.25
N ASP A 190 -33.29 -0.11 8.43
CA ASP A 190 -34.37 0.87 8.65
C ASP A 190 -33.89 2.34 8.55
N ILE A 191 -32.68 2.58 8.04
CA ILE A 191 -32.03 3.89 7.98
C ILE A 191 -31.91 4.32 6.53
N GLU A 192 -32.44 5.50 6.20
CA GLU A 192 -32.18 6.17 4.91
C GLU A 192 -30.68 6.41 4.77
N THR A 193 -30.04 5.69 3.84
CA THR A 193 -28.63 5.91 3.49
C THR A 193 -28.51 7.18 2.65
N PRO A 194 -27.48 8.01 2.87
CA PRO A 194 -27.21 9.14 1.99
C PRO A 194 -27.03 8.68 0.54
N ASP A 195 -27.60 9.43 -0.40
CA ASP A 195 -27.58 9.11 -1.84
C ASP A 195 -26.16 9.08 -2.44
N GLU A 196 -25.17 9.66 -1.75
CA GLU A 196 -23.76 9.78 -2.19
C GLU A 196 -22.81 8.85 -1.41
N LYS A 197 -23.34 7.90 -0.64
CA LYS A 197 -22.51 7.04 0.20
C LYS A 197 -21.71 6.05 -0.66
N THR A 198 -20.39 6.15 -0.60
CA THR A 198 -19.44 5.29 -1.35
C THR A 198 -19.07 4.04 -0.52
N TRP A 199 -19.19 2.88 -1.14
CA TRP A 199 -18.85 1.56 -0.62
C TRP A 199 -17.63 1.00 -1.35
N PHE A 200 -17.23 -0.23 -0.98
CA PHE A 200 -16.18 -0.92 -1.71
C PHE A 200 -16.59 -1.21 -3.17
N MET A 201 -17.89 -1.41 -3.46
CA MET A 201 -18.40 -1.73 -4.80
C MET A 201 -18.11 -0.61 -5.80
N GLU A 202 -18.15 0.65 -5.37
CA GLU A 202 -17.74 1.78 -6.20
C GLU A 202 -16.27 1.70 -6.61
N LEU A 203 -15.40 1.31 -5.67
CA LEU A 203 -13.98 1.10 -5.96
C LEU A 203 -13.78 -0.13 -6.87
N ASP A 204 -14.49 -1.20 -6.59
CA ASP A 204 -14.45 -2.46 -7.34
C ASP A 204 -14.78 -2.22 -8.82
N GLU A 205 -15.98 -1.70 -9.09
CA GLU A 205 -16.45 -1.36 -10.44
C GLU A 205 -15.50 -0.37 -11.13
N ALA A 206 -15.18 0.76 -10.50
CA ALA A 206 -14.47 1.85 -11.20
C ALA A 206 -12.95 1.66 -11.33
N VAL A 207 -12.35 0.76 -10.54
CA VAL A 207 -10.90 0.58 -10.51
C VAL A 207 -10.49 -0.87 -10.74
N ILE A 208 -11.11 -1.83 -10.07
CA ILE A 208 -10.69 -3.24 -10.14
C ILE A 208 -11.22 -3.88 -11.42
N ASP A 209 -12.53 -3.83 -11.65
CA ASP A 209 -13.19 -4.41 -12.84
C ASP A 209 -12.76 -3.72 -14.14
N GLU A 210 -12.52 -2.41 -14.09
CA GLU A 210 -11.97 -1.65 -15.22
C GLU A 210 -10.46 -1.90 -15.45
N GLY A 211 -9.82 -2.79 -14.66
CA GLY A 211 -8.42 -3.17 -14.82
C GLY A 211 -7.41 -2.07 -14.49
N ARG A 212 -7.85 -1.05 -13.74
CA ARG A 212 -7.05 0.13 -13.35
C ARG A 212 -6.32 -0.08 -12.02
N CYS A 213 -6.59 -1.15 -11.29
CA CYS A 213 -5.87 -1.49 -10.07
C CYS A 213 -4.36 -1.61 -10.33
N ILE A 214 -3.56 -1.00 -9.44
CA ILE A 214 -2.08 -1.03 -9.49
C ILE A 214 -1.47 -1.85 -8.35
N GLN A 215 -2.29 -2.65 -7.64
CA GLN A 215 -1.84 -3.59 -6.62
C GLN A 215 -0.95 -2.97 -5.51
N CYS A 216 -1.23 -1.73 -5.09
CA CYS A 216 -0.47 -1.06 -4.01
C CYS A 216 -0.93 -1.41 -2.58
N GLY A 217 -2.15 -1.95 -2.42
CA GLY A 217 -2.69 -2.34 -1.11
C GLY A 217 -3.24 -1.19 -0.25
N THR A 218 -3.23 0.07 -0.70
CA THR A 218 -3.70 1.21 0.12
C THR A 218 -5.14 1.05 0.59
N CYS A 219 -6.02 0.48 -0.24
CA CYS A 219 -7.42 0.25 0.10
C CYS A 219 -7.60 -0.77 1.24
N VAL A 220 -6.70 -1.76 1.34
CA VAL A 220 -6.66 -2.74 2.44
C VAL A 220 -6.25 -2.03 3.73
N ALA A 221 -5.12 -1.30 3.71
CA ALA A 221 -4.63 -0.52 4.85
C ALA A 221 -5.65 0.51 5.37
N ALA A 222 -6.35 1.19 4.46
CA ALA A 222 -7.31 2.23 4.79
C ALA A 222 -8.59 1.70 5.45
N CYS A 223 -8.88 0.40 5.33
CA CYS A 223 -10.17 -0.17 5.73
C CYS A 223 -10.29 -0.26 7.27
N PRO A 224 -11.20 0.50 7.90
CA PRO A 224 -11.29 0.53 9.36
C PRO A 224 -11.97 -0.70 9.96
N SER A 225 -12.80 -1.38 9.17
CA SER A 225 -13.48 -2.61 9.60
C SER A 225 -12.71 -3.87 9.22
N ASP A 226 -11.50 -3.74 8.65
CA ASP A 226 -10.70 -4.86 8.19
C ASP A 226 -11.51 -5.79 7.26
N SER A 227 -12.29 -5.18 6.36
CA SER A 227 -13.25 -5.87 5.50
C SER A 227 -12.71 -6.18 4.10
N ILE A 228 -11.56 -5.62 3.73
CA ILE A 228 -10.95 -5.82 2.41
C ILE A 228 -9.72 -6.69 2.63
N GLY A 229 -9.62 -7.80 1.91
CA GLY A 229 -8.48 -8.70 1.87
C GLY A 229 -7.85 -8.71 0.48
N VAL A 230 -6.93 -9.64 0.25
CA VAL A 230 -6.31 -9.90 -1.05
C VAL A 230 -6.81 -11.25 -1.54
N GLY A 231 -7.42 -11.28 -2.71
CA GLY A 231 -7.93 -12.49 -3.35
C GLY A 231 -6.83 -13.32 -4.00
N GLU A 232 -7.19 -14.49 -4.52
CA GLU A 232 -6.25 -15.42 -5.19
C GLU A 232 -5.62 -14.82 -6.46
N ASP A 233 -6.27 -13.83 -7.07
CA ASP A 233 -5.82 -13.10 -8.26
C ASP A 233 -4.92 -11.89 -7.95
N ASP A 234 -4.50 -11.76 -6.70
CA ASP A 234 -3.74 -10.62 -6.17
C ASP A 234 -4.47 -9.27 -6.37
N LEU A 235 -5.80 -9.28 -6.31
CA LEU A 235 -6.63 -8.08 -6.30
C LEU A 235 -7.32 -7.89 -4.94
N PRO A 236 -7.61 -6.63 -4.53
CA PRO A 236 -8.38 -6.40 -3.32
C PRO A 236 -9.79 -6.98 -3.44
N GLU A 237 -10.24 -7.73 -2.45
CA GLU A 237 -11.58 -8.32 -2.43
C GLU A 237 -12.28 -8.10 -1.09
N LEU A 238 -13.61 -8.19 -1.07
CA LEU A 238 -14.38 -8.03 0.15
C LEU A 238 -14.48 -9.34 0.94
N VAL A 239 -13.71 -9.45 2.03
CA VAL A 239 -13.68 -10.64 2.91
C VAL A 239 -14.60 -10.54 4.13
N LYS A 240 -15.05 -9.33 4.49
CA LYS A 240 -16.06 -9.10 5.57
C LYS A 240 -17.06 -8.02 5.16
N MET A 241 -18.08 -7.78 6.00
CA MET A 241 -19.10 -6.77 5.71
C MET A 241 -18.51 -5.36 5.56
N CYS A 242 -18.73 -4.72 4.41
CA CYS A 242 -18.37 -3.31 4.19
C CYS A 242 -19.30 -2.38 4.98
N THR A 243 -18.74 -1.34 5.60
CA THR A 243 -19.52 -0.32 6.32
C THR A 243 -19.89 0.90 5.45
N GLY A 244 -19.30 1.01 4.26
CA GLY A 244 -19.48 2.14 3.33
C GLY A 244 -18.88 3.44 3.86
N CYS A 245 -17.65 3.37 4.36
CA CYS A 245 -16.95 4.53 4.95
C CYS A 245 -16.17 5.37 3.93
N SER A 246 -16.28 5.09 2.62
CA SER A 246 -15.53 5.70 1.50
C SER A 246 -14.00 5.62 1.51
N LEU A 247 -13.35 5.21 2.62
CA LEU A 247 -11.88 5.33 2.73
C LEU A 247 -11.10 4.56 1.66
N CYS A 248 -11.55 3.37 1.28
CA CYS A 248 -10.89 2.60 0.22
C CYS A 248 -10.94 3.33 -1.14
N TRP A 249 -12.00 4.11 -1.39
CA TRP A 249 -12.12 4.98 -2.55
C TRP A 249 -11.22 6.21 -2.42
N ASP A 250 -11.34 6.93 -1.30
CA ASP A 250 -10.64 8.19 -1.06
C ASP A 250 -9.13 8.03 -1.12
N PHE A 251 -8.60 6.90 -0.61
CA PHE A 251 -7.17 6.59 -0.60
C PHE A 251 -6.69 5.71 -1.77
N CYS A 252 -7.53 5.45 -2.78
CA CYS A 252 -7.05 4.77 -3.99
C CYS A 252 -6.43 5.78 -4.96
N PRO A 253 -5.14 5.65 -5.36
CA PRO A 253 -4.49 6.54 -6.34
C PRO A 253 -5.12 6.52 -7.74
N ARG A 254 -5.93 5.49 -8.03
CA ARG A 254 -6.67 5.32 -9.29
C ARG A 254 -8.16 5.65 -9.15
N GLY A 255 -8.64 5.77 -7.91
CA GLY A 255 -10.00 6.14 -7.59
C GLY A 255 -10.08 7.59 -7.13
N GLY A 256 -10.42 7.77 -5.85
CA GLY A 256 -10.67 9.08 -5.26
C GLY A 256 -9.42 9.91 -4.98
N MET A 257 -8.21 9.33 -4.88
CA MET A 257 -7.04 10.11 -4.50
C MET A 257 -6.41 10.85 -5.68
N ARG A 258 -6.25 12.17 -5.54
CA ARG A 258 -5.29 12.96 -6.33
C ARG A 258 -3.89 12.76 -5.80
N TYR A 259 -3.22 11.70 -6.24
CA TYR A 259 -1.85 11.39 -5.84
C TYR A 259 -0.89 12.57 -6.12
N GLU A 260 -1.13 13.33 -7.20
CA GLU A 260 -0.29 14.47 -7.57
C GLU A 260 -0.30 15.60 -6.53
N ARG A 261 -1.32 15.66 -5.67
CA ARG A 261 -1.39 16.64 -4.58
C ARG A 261 -0.43 16.29 -3.45
N GLN A 262 -0.08 15.02 -3.28
CA GLN A 262 0.84 14.58 -2.22
C GLN A 262 2.25 15.11 -2.42
N TRP A 263 2.61 15.46 -3.66
CA TRP A 263 3.94 15.99 -3.98
C TRP A 263 4.20 17.34 -3.29
N LYS A 264 3.16 18.09 -2.89
CA LYS A 264 3.32 19.32 -2.09
C LYS A 264 3.89 19.09 -0.69
N ILE A 265 3.80 17.88 -0.16
CA ILE A 265 4.09 17.58 1.24
C ILE A 265 5.60 17.53 1.50
N THR A 266 6.42 17.36 0.46
CA THR A 266 7.88 17.22 0.57
C THR A 266 8.67 18.50 0.21
N GLY A 267 8.01 19.65 -0.07
CA GLY A 267 8.67 20.96 -0.19
C GLY A 267 7.82 22.09 -0.79
N GLY A 268 8.22 23.36 -0.61
CA GLY A 268 7.77 24.53 -1.43
C GLY A 268 6.33 25.09 -1.27
N GLU A 269 6.12 26.34 -1.70
CA GLU A 269 4.81 27.03 -1.71
C GLU A 269 3.97 26.79 -2.99
N ASP A 270 4.49 26.05 -3.98
CA ASP A 270 3.88 25.84 -5.30
C ASP A 270 4.27 24.48 -5.91
N ASN A 271 3.38 23.88 -6.71
CA ASN A 271 3.46 22.58 -7.38
C ASN A 271 4.59 22.42 -8.40
N VAL A 272 5.30 23.51 -8.69
CA VAL A 272 6.38 23.56 -9.68
C VAL A 272 7.77 23.59 -9.01
N LYS A 273 7.86 23.98 -7.73
CA LYS A 273 9.12 24.12 -6.97
C LYS A 273 9.08 23.43 -5.61
N GLY A 274 8.03 22.66 -5.37
CA GLY A 274 7.74 22.03 -4.10
C GLY A 274 7.52 20.52 -4.19
N ALA A 275 7.50 19.97 -5.40
CA ALA A 275 7.30 18.55 -5.63
C ALA A 275 8.57 17.75 -5.32
N GLY A 276 8.92 17.64 -4.03
CA GLY A 276 10.07 16.86 -3.58
C GLY A 276 11.38 17.21 -4.29
N ASP A 277 11.66 18.50 -4.50
CA ASP A 277 12.92 18.93 -5.11
C ASP A 277 14.08 18.27 -4.36
N PRO A 278 15.00 17.60 -5.07
CA PRO A 278 16.05 16.85 -4.41
C PRO A 278 16.97 17.78 -3.64
N ILE A 279 17.25 17.44 -2.39
CA ILE A 279 18.27 18.10 -1.57
C ILE A 279 19.65 17.85 -2.20
N THR A 280 19.90 16.59 -2.58
CA THR A 280 21.12 16.15 -3.27
C THR A 280 20.89 14.85 -4.03
N GLU A 281 21.79 14.54 -4.96
CA GLU A 281 21.70 13.40 -5.88
C GLU A 281 23.08 12.77 -6.08
N PHE A 282 23.17 11.45 -5.93
CA PHE A 282 24.41 10.69 -6.02
C PHE A 282 24.27 9.49 -6.95
N SER A 283 25.41 8.97 -7.40
CA SER A 283 25.56 7.60 -7.91
C SER A 283 26.33 6.82 -6.86
N ALA A 284 25.84 5.66 -6.43
CA ALA A 284 26.37 4.95 -5.27
C ALA A 284 26.28 3.44 -5.40
N LYS A 285 27.21 2.74 -4.75
CA LYS A 285 27.16 1.30 -4.53
C LYS A 285 27.72 0.94 -3.16
N VAL A 286 27.29 -0.19 -2.63
CA VAL A 286 27.85 -0.77 -1.40
C VAL A 286 29.20 -1.44 -1.75
N ASP A 287 30.22 -1.21 -0.93
CA ASP A 287 31.53 -1.88 -1.09
C ASP A 287 31.57 -3.14 -0.21
N ASP A 288 30.84 -4.18 -0.61
CA ASP A 288 30.76 -5.45 0.12
C ASP A 288 30.60 -6.67 -0.81
N ASP A 289 31.02 -7.84 -0.32
CA ASP A 289 31.16 -9.09 -1.08
C ASP A 289 29.81 -9.68 -1.56
N TRP A 290 28.68 -9.31 -0.95
CA TRP A 290 27.35 -9.82 -1.34
C TRP A 290 26.71 -9.05 -2.51
N THR A 291 27.29 -7.91 -2.90
CA THR A 291 26.72 -7.04 -3.94
C THR A 291 26.63 -7.68 -5.33
N ASP A 292 27.39 -8.76 -5.58
CA ASP A 292 27.26 -9.59 -6.78
C ASP A 292 25.83 -10.17 -6.97
N GLY A 293 25.06 -10.30 -5.88
CA GLY A 293 23.66 -10.75 -5.88
C GLY A 293 22.62 -9.63 -5.97
N ALA A 294 23.02 -8.35 -5.87
CA ALA A 294 22.08 -7.23 -5.95
C ALA A 294 21.66 -6.93 -7.40
N GLN A 295 20.53 -6.24 -7.58
CA GLN A 295 20.09 -5.83 -8.92
C GLN A 295 21.07 -4.84 -9.56
N ASP A 296 21.40 -3.79 -8.80
CA ASP A 296 22.30 -2.68 -9.15
C ASP A 296 23.39 -2.54 -8.06
N GLY A 297 23.59 -1.35 -7.49
CA GLY A 297 24.63 -1.08 -6.48
C GLY A 297 24.31 -1.53 -5.05
N GLY A 298 23.23 -2.27 -4.81
CA GLY A 298 22.85 -2.76 -3.48
C GLY A 298 22.51 -1.68 -2.45
N VAL A 299 22.30 -0.43 -2.87
CA VAL A 299 22.20 0.73 -1.97
C VAL A 299 21.02 0.64 -1.00
N VAL A 300 19.86 0.16 -1.44
CA VAL A 300 18.67 0.02 -0.57
C VAL A 300 18.98 -0.90 0.61
N THR A 301 19.47 -2.10 0.33
CA THR A 301 19.88 -3.08 1.34
C THR A 301 20.97 -2.52 2.26
N GLY A 302 21.97 -1.81 1.72
CA GLY A 302 23.03 -1.20 2.53
C GLY A 302 22.53 -0.11 3.51
N ILE A 303 21.59 0.73 3.07
CA ILE A 303 20.95 1.74 3.92
C ILE A 303 20.13 1.05 5.02
N LEU A 304 19.26 0.10 4.66
CA LEU A 304 18.42 -0.61 5.62
C LEU A 304 19.24 -1.39 6.65
N ALA A 305 20.29 -2.08 6.22
CA ALA A 305 21.19 -2.82 7.11
C ALA A 305 21.87 -1.88 8.10
N THR A 306 22.31 -0.70 7.65
CA THR A 306 22.93 0.30 8.52
C THR A 306 21.92 0.89 9.51
N LEU A 307 20.69 1.18 9.08
CA LEU A 307 19.63 1.66 9.98
C LEU A 307 19.25 0.61 11.04
N LEU A 308 19.20 -0.68 10.68
CA LEU A 308 19.01 -1.77 11.65
C LEU A 308 20.19 -1.89 12.63
N GLU A 309 21.44 -1.81 12.14
CA GLU A 309 22.65 -1.92 12.96
C GLU A 309 22.75 -0.79 14.00
N GLU A 310 22.45 0.44 13.58
CA GLU A 310 22.47 1.62 14.47
C GLU A 310 21.21 1.69 15.37
N GLY A 311 20.19 0.86 15.10
CA GLY A 311 18.94 0.80 15.85
C GLY A 311 18.01 1.98 15.58
N GLU A 312 18.14 2.61 14.41
CA GLU A 312 17.26 3.67 13.93
C GLU A 312 15.91 3.12 13.45
N ILE A 313 15.88 1.86 13.01
CA ILE A 313 14.65 1.11 12.70
C ILE A 313 14.68 -0.25 13.40
N ASP A 314 13.49 -0.75 13.70
CA ASP A 314 13.23 -2.08 14.27
C ASP A 314 12.94 -3.14 13.19
N GLY A 315 12.59 -2.71 11.98
CA GLY A 315 12.32 -3.58 10.84
C GLY A 315 12.14 -2.80 9.53
N ALA A 316 12.20 -3.51 8.42
CA ALA A 316 11.97 -2.97 7.09
C ALA A 316 10.97 -3.85 6.34
N LEU A 317 9.87 -3.25 5.86
CA LEU A 317 8.94 -3.91 4.96
C LEU A 317 9.51 -3.84 3.54
N ILE A 318 9.85 -5.02 3.00
CA ILE A 318 10.49 -5.21 1.71
C ILE A 318 9.72 -6.25 0.88
N ALA A 319 10.11 -6.42 -0.38
CA ALA A 319 9.66 -7.52 -1.21
C ALA A 319 10.51 -8.78 -0.94
N THR A 320 9.87 -9.95 -0.92
CA THR A 320 10.49 -11.28 -0.93
C THR A 320 9.92 -12.09 -2.09
N GLU A 321 10.61 -13.13 -2.53
CA GLU A 321 10.04 -14.11 -3.44
C GLU A 321 9.20 -15.14 -2.65
N SER A 322 8.03 -15.50 -3.18
CA SER A 322 7.16 -16.51 -2.59
C SER A 322 7.86 -17.87 -2.53
N GLU A 323 7.71 -18.59 -1.43
CA GLU A 323 8.21 -19.97 -1.31
C GLU A 323 7.39 -20.96 -2.16
N GLU A 324 6.15 -20.60 -2.53
CA GLU A 324 5.22 -21.46 -3.25
C GLU A 324 5.23 -21.21 -4.76
N GLU A 325 5.41 -19.95 -5.16
CA GLU A 325 5.29 -19.49 -6.54
C GLU A 325 6.56 -18.74 -6.99
N ALA A 326 7.37 -19.39 -7.83
CA ALA A 326 8.63 -18.81 -8.33
C ALA A 326 8.41 -17.46 -9.03
N TRP A 327 9.25 -16.48 -8.70
CA TRP A 327 9.17 -15.08 -9.16
C TRP A 327 7.93 -14.29 -8.73
N LYS A 328 7.06 -14.83 -7.87
CA LYS A 328 5.98 -14.04 -7.27
C LYS A 328 6.54 -13.22 -6.10
N ALA A 329 6.33 -11.92 -6.10
CA ALA A 329 6.75 -11.08 -4.99
C ALA A 329 5.67 -11.04 -3.90
N GLU A 330 6.11 -11.18 -2.65
CA GLU A 330 5.29 -11.04 -1.46
C GLU A 330 5.89 -9.98 -0.52
N SER A 331 5.07 -9.45 0.37
CA SER A 331 5.54 -8.51 1.39
C SER A 331 6.20 -9.25 2.54
N PHE A 332 7.35 -8.77 2.99
CA PHE A 332 8.11 -9.40 4.06
C PHE A 332 8.72 -8.36 4.99
N LEU A 333 8.58 -8.58 6.30
CA LEU A 333 9.27 -7.78 7.31
C LEU A 333 10.65 -8.39 7.62
N ALA A 334 11.69 -7.72 7.12
CA ALA A 334 13.08 -8.01 7.45
C ALA A 334 13.49 -7.29 8.75
N THR A 335 14.14 -8.01 9.65
CA THR A 335 14.61 -7.51 10.95
C THR A 335 16.10 -7.75 11.19
N THR A 336 16.76 -8.37 10.21
CA THR A 336 18.19 -8.70 10.25
C THR A 336 18.86 -8.36 8.93
N GLU A 337 20.17 -8.11 8.97
CA GLU A 337 20.97 -7.84 7.78
C GLU A 337 20.97 -9.03 6.82
N GLU A 338 21.04 -10.26 7.34
CA GLU A 338 20.98 -11.47 6.53
C GLU A 338 19.67 -11.58 5.74
N GLU A 339 18.53 -11.33 6.39
CA GLU A 339 17.22 -11.30 5.73
C GLU A 339 17.17 -10.24 4.61
N LEU A 340 17.79 -9.07 4.80
CA LEU A 340 17.83 -8.02 3.77
C LEU A 340 18.69 -8.42 2.56
N ILE A 341 19.80 -9.12 2.80
CA ILE A 341 20.71 -9.58 1.75
C ILE A 341 20.09 -10.73 0.95
N GLU A 342 19.43 -11.68 1.63
CA GLU A 342 18.75 -12.82 1.00
C GLU A 342 17.62 -12.36 0.05
N ASN A 343 17.02 -11.21 0.33
CA ASN A 343 15.95 -10.61 -0.48
C ASN A 343 16.43 -9.48 -1.39
N ALA A 344 17.74 -9.33 -1.59
CA ALA A 344 18.28 -8.36 -2.54
C ALA A 344 17.99 -8.79 -3.99
N GLY A 345 17.46 -7.88 -4.80
CA GLY A 345 17.09 -8.15 -6.19
C GLY A 345 15.90 -7.34 -6.63
N THR A 346 15.44 -7.54 -7.85
CA THR A 346 14.21 -6.93 -8.35
C THR A 346 13.29 -8.00 -8.91
N VAL A 347 12.04 -7.96 -8.46
CA VAL A 347 10.94 -8.73 -9.02
C VAL A 347 9.98 -7.74 -9.66
N TYR A 348 9.57 -8.01 -10.90
CA TYR A 348 8.75 -7.10 -11.71
C TYR A 348 7.25 -7.39 -11.58
N ASN A 349 6.78 -7.62 -10.35
CA ASN A 349 5.36 -7.63 -10.00
C ASN A 349 5.16 -6.93 -8.64
N GLN A 350 3.91 -6.59 -8.30
CA GLN A 350 3.57 -5.86 -7.08
C GLN A 350 3.34 -6.80 -5.90
N THR A 351 3.71 -6.36 -4.70
CA THR A 351 3.62 -7.14 -3.45
C THR A 351 2.37 -6.83 -2.62
N LEU A 352 1.57 -5.83 -3.03
CA LEU A 352 0.52 -5.23 -2.21
C LEU A 352 1.06 -4.77 -0.84
N ALA A 353 2.24 -4.14 -0.81
CA ALA A 353 3.00 -3.83 0.41
C ALA A 353 2.14 -3.23 1.53
N LEU A 354 1.29 -2.26 1.19
CA LEU A 354 0.48 -1.57 2.21
C LEU A 354 -0.62 -2.46 2.80
N GLY A 355 -1.06 -3.51 2.11
CA GLY A 355 -2.02 -4.47 2.65
C GLY A 355 -1.46 -5.31 3.80
N ASN A 356 -0.14 -5.33 3.97
CA ASN A 356 0.59 -6.16 4.93
C ASN A 356 1.14 -5.38 6.13
N LEU A 357 0.56 -4.21 6.44
CA LEU A 357 0.93 -3.37 7.59
C LEU A 357 0.20 -3.76 8.90
N ASP A 358 -0.55 -4.86 8.94
CA ASP A 358 -0.97 -5.45 10.22
C ASP A 358 0.24 -6.10 10.90
N LEU A 359 0.86 -5.38 11.84
CA LEU A 359 2.09 -5.81 12.51
C LEU A 359 1.93 -7.07 13.37
N LYS A 360 0.70 -7.48 13.70
CA LYS A 360 0.46 -8.69 14.52
C LYS A 360 1.01 -9.96 13.87
N GLN A 361 0.99 -10.03 12.54
CA GLN A 361 1.56 -11.18 11.82
C GLN A 361 3.09 -11.28 12.01
N TRP A 362 3.74 -10.14 12.31
CA TRP A 362 5.19 -10.01 12.49
C TRP A 362 5.62 -9.87 13.95
N GLU A 363 4.71 -9.99 14.91
CA GLU A 363 4.98 -9.82 16.35
C GLU A 363 6.16 -10.70 16.84
N HIS A 364 6.32 -11.88 16.24
CA HIS A 364 7.39 -12.82 16.56
C HIS A 364 8.80 -12.37 16.14
N LYS A 365 8.91 -11.40 15.20
CA LYS A 365 10.18 -10.83 14.73
C LYS A 365 10.50 -9.50 15.40
N LEU A 366 9.46 -8.75 15.76
CA LEU A 366 9.59 -7.41 16.31
C LEU A 366 10.06 -7.43 17.77
N PRO A 367 10.74 -6.37 18.23
CA PRO A 367 11.12 -6.24 19.63
C PRO A 367 9.90 -6.09 20.53
N ASP A 368 10.05 -6.46 21.82
CA ASP A 368 9.04 -6.29 22.87
C ASP A 368 8.95 -4.80 23.27
N LYS A 369 8.34 -4.00 22.37
CA LYS A 369 8.06 -2.57 22.49
C LYS A 369 6.57 -2.33 22.24
N ASP A 370 6.05 -1.22 22.76
CA ASP A 370 4.70 -0.78 22.38
C ASP A 370 4.69 -0.37 20.90
N TRP A 371 3.57 -0.58 20.19
CA TRP A 371 3.45 -0.35 18.74
C TRP A 371 3.76 1.10 18.33
N ASP A 372 3.51 2.06 19.21
CA ASP A 372 3.79 3.49 19.02
C ASP A 372 5.26 3.88 19.23
N GLU A 373 6.10 2.96 19.72
CA GLU A 373 7.55 3.13 19.87
C GLU A 373 8.35 2.40 18.78
N LEU A 374 7.68 1.67 17.88
CA LEU A 374 8.32 1.00 16.75
C LEU A 374 8.66 1.99 15.65
N SER A 375 9.83 1.81 15.05
CA SER A 375 10.24 2.51 13.84
C SER A 375 10.50 1.53 12.72
N LEU A 376 9.85 1.72 11.58
CA LEU A 376 9.94 0.84 10.42
C LEU A 376 10.39 1.63 9.19
N ALA A 377 11.09 0.94 8.29
CA ALA A 377 11.30 1.40 6.93
C ALA A 377 10.33 0.71 5.96
N LEU A 378 9.87 1.43 4.95
CA LEU A 378 9.11 0.88 3.82
C LEU A 378 9.90 1.06 2.52
N VAL A 379 10.15 -0.04 1.82
CA VAL A 379 10.63 -0.02 0.44
C VAL A 379 9.45 -0.30 -0.47
N GLY A 380 9.18 0.60 -1.41
CA GLY A 380 8.06 0.45 -2.33
C GLY A 380 8.24 1.22 -3.62
N THR A 381 7.33 1.00 -4.54
CA THR A 381 7.15 1.80 -5.75
C THR A 381 6.49 3.16 -5.41
N PRO A 382 6.55 4.16 -6.32
CA PRO A 382 6.04 5.50 -6.04
C PRO A 382 4.59 5.50 -5.55
N CYS A 383 3.73 4.65 -6.11
CA CYS A 383 2.32 4.57 -5.71
C CYS A 383 2.10 4.02 -4.29
N GLU A 384 2.97 3.12 -3.81
CA GLU A 384 2.93 2.64 -2.43
C GLU A 384 3.40 3.72 -1.46
N ILE A 385 4.44 4.47 -1.84
CA ILE A 385 4.92 5.60 -1.04
C ILE A 385 3.88 6.74 -1.01
N GLU A 386 3.23 7.05 -2.12
CA GLU A 386 2.11 8.01 -2.16
C GLU A 386 0.95 7.55 -1.28
N GLY A 387 0.63 6.25 -1.29
CA GLY A 387 -0.40 5.64 -0.46
C GLY A 387 -0.11 5.78 1.04
N ILE A 388 1.07 5.38 1.50
CA ILE A 388 1.43 5.48 2.92
C ILE A 388 1.47 6.93 3.40
N ARG A 389 2.06 7.85 2.60
CA ARG A 389 2.11 9.28 2.97
C ARG A 389 0.73 9.90 3.03
N ALA A 390 -0.16 9.50 2.13
CA ALA A 390 -1.55 9.94 2.19
C ALA A 390 -2.22 9.48 3.47
N LEU A 391 -2.05 8.21 3.87
CA LEU A 391 -2.62 7.65 5.10
C LEU A 391 -2.06 8.34 6.36
N GLN A 392 -0.77 8.63 6.39
CA GLN A 392 -0.09 9.30 7.51
C GLN A 392 -0.51 10.77 7.70
N ASP A 393 -0.94 11.46 6.64
CA ASP A 393 -1.36 12.87 6.73
C ASP A 393 -2.72 13.07 7.45
N PHE A 394 -3.40 11.98 7.83
CA PHE A 394 -4.67 12.03 8.55
C PHE A 394 -4.55 11.51 9.99
N GLU A 395 -4.88 12.36 10.97
CA GLU A 395 -4.86 12.00 12.39
C GLU A 395 -6.10 11.18 12.81
N TRP A 396 -6.18 9.92 12.39
CA TRP A 396 -7.35 9.06 12.64
C TRP A 396 -6.94 7.79 13.42
N ASP A 397 -7.74 7.39 14.43
CA ASP A 397 -7.39 6.29 15.37
C ASP A 397 -8.11 4.95 15.11
N TYR A 398 -8.88 4.83 14.04
CA TYR A 398 -9.84 3.73 13.85
C TYR A 398 -9.53 2.83 12.63
N GLN A 399 -8.39 3.01 11.96
CA GLN A 399 -7.96 2.10 10.90
C GLN A 399 -7.45 0.77 11.49
N ALA A 400 -7.69 -0.35 10.81
CA ALA A 400 -7.28 -1.66 11.29
C ALA A 400 -5.75 -1.80 11.39
N GLN A 401 -5.03 -1.19 10.45
CA GLN A 401 -3.56 -1.24 10.34
C GLN A 401 -2.87 0.05 10.80
N ASN A 402 -3.56 0.89 11.60
CA ASN A 402 -3.07 2.21 12.03
C ASN A 402 -1.70 2.16 12.73
N GLU A 403 -1.46 1.09 13.50
CA GLU A 403 -0.19 0.85 14.20
C GLU A 403 0.98 0.75 13.21
N GLY A 404 0.85 -0.12 12.19
CA GLY A 404 1.86 -0.26 11.14
C GLY A 404 2.02 1.00 10.31
N ILE A 405 0.93 1.68 9.96
CA ILE A 405 0.97 2.94 9.20
C ILE A 405 1.77 4.02 9.94
N ARG A 406 1.59 4.13 11.26
CA ARG A 406 2.29 5.11 12.10
C ARG A 406 3.73 4.74 12.38
N ALA A 407 4.04 3.45 12.42
CA ALA A 407 5.40 2.97 12.66
C ALA A 407 6.34 3.20 11.47
N VAL A 408 5.83 3.44 10.24
CA VAL A 408 6.69 3.72 9.08
C VAL A 408 7.29 5.13 9.16
N ASP A 409 8.54 5.22 9.60
CA ASP A 409 9.29 6.48 9.70
C ASP A 409 10.17 6.76 8.48
N TYR A 410 10.70 5.70 7.85
CA TYR A 410 11.58 5.81 6.69
C TYR A 410 10.90 5.26 5.44
N THR A 411 10.98 6.00 4.34
CA THR A 411 10.42 5.60 3.05
C THR A 411 11.46 5.64 1.93
N ILE A 412 11.68 4.51 1.28
CA ILE A 412 12.59 4.38 0.14
C ILE A 412 11.74 4.02 -1.10
N SER A 413 11.68 4.94 -2.07
CA SER A 413 11.02 4.66 -3.34
C SER A 413 12.00 4.05 -4.34
N LEU A 414 11.60 2.95 -4.96
CA LEU A 414 12.26 2.45 -6.16
C LEU A 414 11.78 3.26 -7.38
N MET A 415 12.69 3.64 -8.28
CA MET A 415 12.29 4.27 -9.54
C MET A 415 11.46 3.28 -10.36
N CYS A 416 10.26 3.68 -10.77
CA CYS A 416 9.31 2.78 -11.42
C CYS A 416 8.57 3.50 -12.55
N THR A 417 8.54 2.88 -13.73
CA THR A 417 7.71 3.34 -14.86
C THR A 417 6.45 2.51 -14.99
N LYS A 418 6.59 1.19 -14.89
CA LYS A 418 5.51 0.21 -15.01
C LYS A 418 5.81 -0.98 -14.13
N ASN A 419 4.75 -1.64 -13.66
CA ASN A 419 4.83 -2.93 -13.02
C ASN A 419 3.89 -3.91 -13.73
N PHE A 420 4.10 -5.22 -13.55
CA PHE A 420 3.37 -6.27 -14.26
C PHE A 420 2.52 -7.10 -13.30
N ASN A 421 1.42 -7.63 -13.82
CA ASN A 421 0.67 -8.66 -13.11
C ASN A 421 1.45 -9.99 -13.21
N TYR A 422 1.65 -10.65 -12.06
CA TYR A 422 2.43 -11.89 -11.96
C TYR A 422 1.92 -12.98 -12.91
N TYR A 423 0.63 -13.33 -12.84
CA TYR A 423 0.02 -14.37 -13.66
C TYR A 423 0.13 -14.08 -15.16
N SER A 424 0.00 -12.80 -15.53
CA SER A 424 0.07 -12.39 -16.93
C SER A 424 1.52 -12.38 -17.44
N LEU A 425 2.49 -11.95 -16.63
CA LEU A 425 3.90 -11.92 -17.02
C LEU A 425 4.51 -13.32 -17.05
N MET A 426 4.44 -14.03 -15.92
CA MET A 426 5.09 -15.33 -15.77
C MET A 426 4.32 -16.42 -16.51
N GLY A 427 3.00 -16.51 -16.31
CA GLY A 427 2.15 -17.50 -16.97
C GLY A 427 1.96 -17.22 -18.45
N GLU A 428 1.27 -16.12 -18.81
CA GLU A 428 0.90 -15.92 -20.22
C GLU A 428 2.08 -15.49 -21.11
N GLN A 429 2.92 -14.54 -20.67
CA GLN A 429 3.97 -13.98 -21.54
C GLN A 429 5.22 -14.86 -21.61
N LEU A 430 5.69 -15.42 -20.50
CA LEU A 430 6.91 -16.20 -20.48
C LEU A 430 6.63 -17.69 -20.71
N GLU A 431 5.77 -18.31 -19.91
CA GLU A 431 5.50 -19.75 -20.01
C GLU A 431 4.71 -20.10 -21.27
N GLU A 432 3.50 -19.54 -21.48
CA GLU A 432 2.64 -19.94 -22.59
C GLU A 432 3.16 -19.48 -23.97
N LYS A 433 3.60 -18.21 -24.08
CA LYS A 433 4.00 -17.62 -25.36
C LYS A 433 5.45 -17.92 -25.75
N ARG A 434 6.35 -18.07 -24.77
CA ARG A 434 7.79 -18.22 -25.01
C ARG A 434 8.36 -19.57 -24.59
N ASP A 435 7.57 -20.45 -23.95
CA ASP A 435 7.98 -21.79 -23.51
C ASP A 435 9.16 -21.72 -22.52
N ILE A 436 9.14 -20.71 -21.65
CA ILE A 436 10.15 -20.47 -20.59
C ILE A 436 9.49 -20.72 -19.25
N SER A 437 9.96 -21.73 -18.53
CA SER A 437 9.47 -22.00 -17.18
C SER A 437 10.02 -20.96 -16.19
N PRO A 438 9.22 -20.46 -15.23
CA PRO A 438 9.71 -19.60 -14.14
C PRO A 438 10.95 -20.15 -13.43
N ASP A 439 11.02 -21.47 -13.24
CA ASP A 439 12.13 -22.16 -12.57
C ASP A 439 13.47 -22.05 -13.33
N GLU A 440 13.44 -21.78 -14.64
CA GLU A 440 14.65 -21.66 -15.47
C GLU A 440 15.26 -20.26 -15.41
N ILE A 441 14.52 -19.27 -14.88
CA ILE A 441 14.91 -17.87 -14.86
C ILE A 441 15.79 -17.60 -13.63
N GLY A 442 17.01 -17.16 -13.87
CA GLY A 442 17.95 -16.74 -12.82
C GLY A 442 17.96 -15.23 -12.57
N LYS A 443 17.68 -14.40 -13.58
CA LYS A 443 17.59 -12.94 -13.44
C LYS A 443 16.65 -12.34 -14.48
N MET A 444 15.92 -11.30 -14.10
CA MET A 444 15.20 -10.43 -15.03
C MET A 444 15.70 -8.99 -14.90
N ASP A 445 15.70 -8.27 -16.01
CA ASP A 445 16.08 -6.87 -16.06
C ASP A 445 15.32 -6.11 -17.15
N VAL A 446 15.10 -4.82 -16.93
CA VAL A 446 14.45 -3.92 -17.89
C VAL A 446 15.35 -2.72 -18.15
N LEU A 447 16.22 -2.84 -19.16
CA LEU A 447 17.17 -1.79 -19.55
C LEU A 447 16.92 -1.34 -20.99
N HIS A 448 17.11 -0.04 -21.24
CA HIS A 448 17.02 0.57 -22.57
C HIS A 448 15.70 0.27 -23.33
N GLY A 449 14.59 0.10 -22.61
CA GLY A 449 13.29 -0.22 -23.19
C GLY A 449 13.12 -1.69 -23.61
N LYS A 450 14.03 -2.57 -23.17
CA LYS A 450 13.98 -4.01 -23.44
C LYS A 450 13.84 -4.82 -22.15
N MET A 451 13.00 -5.84 -22.20
CA MET A 451 12.95 -6.89 -21.19
C MET A 451 14.01 -7.93 -21.52
N MET A 452 14.87 -8.19 -20.53
CA MET A 452 15.95 -9.16 -20.60
C MET A 452 15.73 -10.22 -19.53
N VAL A 453 15.79 -11.47 -19.95
CA VAL A 453 15.65 -12.62 -19.05
C VAL A 453 16.89 -13.48 -19.20
N TYR A 454 17.50 -13.88 -18.09
CA TYR A 454 18.71 -14.67 -18.02
C TYR A 454 18.42 -15.99 -17.31
N ASP A 455 19.04 -17.07 -17.77
CA ASP A 455 19.02 -18.35 -17.06
C ASP A 455 19.94 -18.35 -15.82
N HIS A 456 19.90 -19.42 -15.02
CA HIS A 456 20.77 -19.60 -13.85
C HIS A 456 22.27 -19.66 -14.17
N ASP A 457 22.64 -19.94 -15.43
CA ASP A 457 24.02 -19.93 -15.90
C ASP A 457 24.46 -18.54 -16.39
N GLY A 458 23.57 -17.53 -16.33
CA GLY A 458 23.80 -16.16 -16.77
C GLY A 458 23.71 -15.96 -18.29
N ASN A 459 23.18 -16.93 -19.04
CA ASN A 459 22.93 -16.77 -20.47
C ASN A 459 21.61 -16.05 -20.69
N MET A 460 21.61 -15.07 -21.58
CA MET A 460 20.41 -14.35 -21.98
C MET A 460 19.49 -15.26 -22.82
N ILE A 461 18.27 -15.48 -22.32
CA ILE A 461 17.23 -16.29 -22.97
C ILE A 461 16.18 -15.43 -23.68
N VAL A 462 15.94 -14.20 -23.20
CA VAL A 462 15.03 -13.23 -23.83
C VAL A 462 15.72 -11.87 -23.92
N GLU A 463 15.58 -11.21 -25.07
CA GLU A 463 15.92 -9.80 -25.28
C GLU A 463 14.92 -9.20 -26.26
N GLU A 464 13.88 -8.56 -25.74
CA GLU A 464 12.77 -8.04 -26.55
C GLU A 464 12.33 -6.66 -26.06
N ASP A 465 11.72 -5.87 -26.94
CA ASP A 465 11.13 -4.59 -26.56
C ASP A 465 10.03 -4.80 -25.50
N VAL A 466 10.03 -3.98 -24.45
CA VAL A 466 9.05 -4.06 -23.35
C VAL A 466 7.60 -3.93 -23.85
N GLU A 467 7.40 -3.29 -24.99
CA GLU A 467 6.09 -3.19 -25.64
C GLU A 467 5.46 -4.55 -25.95
N ASN A 468 6.26 -5.60 -26.19
CA ASN A 468 5.77 -6.97 -26.38
C ASN A 468 5.13 -7.57 -25.12
N PHE A 469 5.38 -6.97 -23.95
CA PHE A 469 4.84 -7.36 -22.65
C PHE A 469 3.74 -6.41 -22.18
N HIS A 470 3.30 -5.47 -23.02
CA HIS A 470 2.31 -4.45 -22.66
C HIS A 470 1.01 -5.05 -22.11
N ASP A 471 0.58 -6.22 -22.60
CA ASP A 471 -0.63 -6.90 -22.12
C ASP A 471 -0.52 -7.38 -20.67
N ALA A 472 0.69 -7.67 -20.18
CA ALA A 472 0.92 -8.06 -18.79
C ALA A 472 1.17 -6.87 -17.85
N ALA A 473 1.41 -5.67 -18.39
CA ALA A 473 1.59 -4.48 -17.59
C ALA A 473 0.26 -4.06 -16.95
N LEU A 474 0.31 -3.64 -15.68
CA LEU A 474 -0.85 -3.10 -14.97
C LEU A 474 -1.30 -1.81 -15.68
N LYS A 475 -2.53 -1.80 -16.21
CA LYS A 475 -3.02 -0.68 -17.03
C LYS A 475 -3.16 0.60 -16.24
N GLY A 476 -3.45 0.49 -14.94
CA GLY A 476 -3.42 1.65 -14.04
C GLY A 476 -2.08 2.38 -14.01
N CYS A 477 -0.94 1.74 -14.29
CA CYS A 477 0.35 2.41 -14.35
C CYS A 477 0.42 3.50 -15.44
N ASP A 478 -0.38 3.39 -16.51
CA ASP A 478 -0.39 4.39 -17.59
C ASP A 478 -0.93 5.75 -17.14
N GLU A 479 -1.65 5.80 -16.03
CA GLU A 479 -2.14 7.02 -15.38
C GLU A 479 -1.15 7.55 -14.31
N CYS A 480 0.01 6.90 -14.08
CA CYS A 480 1.03 7.35 -13.13
C CYS A 480 1.88 8.47 -13.72
N ALA A 481 2.10 9.53 -12.95
CA ALA A 481 2.94 10.66 -13.35
C ALA A 481 4.17 10.80 -12.43
N ASP A 482 4.44 9.82 -11.59
CA ASP A 482 5.56 9.76 -10.66
C ASP A 482 6.49 8.59 -11.00
N PHE A 483 7.65 8.91 -11.59
CA PHE A 483 8.70 7.93 -11.88
C PHE A 483 9.70 7.80 -10.73
N THR A 484 9.92 8.90 -10.00
CA THR A 484 11.02 9.01 -9.04
C THR A 484 10.57 8.93 -7.59
N GLY A 485 9.28 8.81 -7.30
CA GLY A 485 8.76 8.80 -5.94
C GLY A 485 8.96 10.16 -5.25
N PHE A 486 8.19 11.17 -5.62
CA PHE A 486 8.28 12.52 -5.04
C PHE A 486 7.97 12.58 -3.53
N CYS A 487 7.30 11.55 -3.02
CA CYS A 487 6.85 11.46 -1.64
C CYS A 487 7.79 10.65 -0.71
N SER A 488 8.90 10.12 -1.23
CA SER A 488 9.85 9.35 -0.41
C SER A 488 10.89 10.22 0.30
N ASP A 489 11.55 9.63 1.30
CA ASP A 489 12.74 10.23 1.92
C ASP A 489 13.96 10.06 1.00
N ILE A 490 14.07 8.87 0.42
CA ILE A 490 15.13 8.44 -0.49
C ILE A 490 14.50 7.82 -1.73
N THR A 491 15.04 8.12 -2.90
CA THR A 491 14.73 7.39 -4.14
C THR A 491 15.97 6.62 -4.57
N VAL A 492 15.80 5.38 -5.02
CA VAL A 492 16.88 4.57 -5.59
C VAL A 492 16.45 3.98 -6.93
N GLY A 493 17.34 3.97 -7.92
CA GLY A 493 17.11 3.26 -9.19
C GLY A 493 18.35 3.24 -10.08
N SER A 494 18.33 2.47 -11.17
CA SER A 494 19.48 2.31 -12.07
C SER A 494 19.73 3.51 -12.99
N VAL A 495 18.67 4.24 -13.37
CA VAL A 495 18.75 5.25 -14.44
C VAL A 495 19.57 6.46 -14.02
N GLY A 496 20.53 6.84 -14.86
CA GLY A 496 21.38 8.03 -14.67
C GLY A 496 22.72 7.74 -14.00
N SER A 497 22.95 6.48 -13.61
CA SER A 497 24.22 5.96 -13.09
C SER A 497 24.80 4.93 -14.05
N SER A 498 26.09 4.64 -13.87
CA SER A 498 26.80 3.59 -14.61
C SER A 498 26.44 2.20 -14.08
N ASP A 499 26.69 1.17 -14.89
CA ASP A 499 26.52 -0.23 -14.50
C ASP A 499 27.20 -0.49 -13.13
N GLU A 500 26.56 -1.30 -12.28
CA GLU A 500 26.97 -1.59 -10.89
C GLU A 500 26.75 -0.46 -9.87
N TYR A 501 26.28 0.73 -10.28
CA TYR A 501 25.88 1.82 -9.38
C TYR A 501 24.37 2.08 -9.47
N SER A 502 23.81 2.58 -8.38
CA SER A 502 22.45 3.08 -8.31
C SER A 502 22.43 4.59 -8.17
N SER A 503 21.52 5.24 -8.89
CA SER A 503 21.15 6.63 -8.69
C SER A 503 20.36 6.77 -7.40
N VAL A 504 20.80 7.68 -6.54
CA VAL A 504 20.19 7.97 -5.24
C VAL A 504 19.77 9.43 -5.19
N ILE A 505 18.52 9.69 -4.82
CA ILE A 505 17.96 11.04 -4.69
C ILE A 505 17.48 11.21 -3.25
N LEU A 506 18.01 12.21 -2.54
CA LEU A 506 17.62 12.51 -1.15
C LEU A 506 16.65 13.69 -1.16
N ARG A 507 15.49 13.54 -0.51
CA ARG A 507 14.40 14.54 -0.56
C ARG A 507 14.07 15.15 0.79
N THR A 508 14.22 14.41 1.88
CA THR A 508 13.89 14.85 3.24
C THR A 508 15.13 14.88 4.13
N GLU A 509 15.05 15.60 5.25
CA GLU A 509 16.10 15.57 6.28
C GLU A 509 16.32 14.14 6.80
N GLN A 510 15.23 13.38 6.98
CA GLN A 510 15.28 11.96 7.37
C GLN A 510 16.09 11.10 6.38
N GLY A 511 15.89 11.33 5.07
CA GLY A 511 16.66 10.64 4.02
C GLY A 511 18.13 11.05 4.00
N VAL A 512 18.45 12.30 4.34
CA VAL A 512 19.83 12.77 4.49
C VAL A 512 20.50 12.13 5.70
N ASP A 513 19.82 12.06 6.85
CA ASP A 513 20.35 11.45 8.06
C ASP A 513 20.66 9.95 7.83
N ALA A 514 19.74 9.21 7.20
CA ALA A 514 19.97 7.81 6.81
C ALA A 514 21.15 7.64 5.84
N TRP A 515 21.29 8.57 4.89
CA TRP A 515 22.43 8.58 3.98
C TRP A 515 23.75 8.83 4.71
N GLU A 516 23.84 9.84 5.59
CA GLU A 516 25.07 10.18 6.32
C GLU A 516 25.56 9.04 7.22
N LEU A 517 24.63 8.27 7.81
CA LEU A 517 24.97 7.06 8.57
C LEU A 517 25.58 5.97 7.69
N THR A 518 25.08 5.83 6.46
CA THR A 518 25.47 4.76 5.52
C THR A 518 26.68 5.14 4.67
N GLU A 519 26.89 6.43 4.39
CA GLU A 519 27.95 7.01 3.55
C GLU A 519 29.34 6.36 3.76
N PRO A 520 29.81 6.08 4.99
CA PRO A 520 31.12 5.47 5.21
C PRO A 520 31.30 4.06 4.61
N LYS A 521 30.20 3.37 4.30
CA LYS A 521 30.17 2.02 3.70
C LYS A 521 29.90 2.05 2.18
N LEU A 522 29.72 3.23 1.59
CA LEU A 522 29.37 3.40 0.19
C LEU A 522 30.56 3.91 -0.62
N ASP A 523 30.72 3.36 -1.82
CA ASP A 523 31.47 4.01 -2.89
C ASP A 523 30.51 4.87 -3.70
N TYR A 524 30.68 6.18 -3.67
CA TYR A 524 29.74 7.12 -4.26
C TYR A 524 30.41 8.35 -4.87
N HIS A 525 29.70 8.97 -5.82
CA HIS A 525 30.07 10.23 -6.47
C HIS A 525 28.82 11.00 -6.90
N ASP A 526 29.01 12.21 -7.43
CA ASP A 526 27.91 13.01 -7.98
C ASP A 526 27.21 12.27 -9.13
N LEU A 527 25.87 12.31 -9.15
CA LEU A 527 25.06 11.67 -10.19
C LEU A 527 25.50 12.10 -11.61
N GLU A 528 25.77 11.10 -12.45
CA GLU A 528 26.43 11.26 -13.75
C GLU A 528 25.52 11.91 -14.80
N ASP A 529 24.30 11.38 -14.96
CA ASP A 529 23.31 11.88 -15.93
C ASP A 529 21.94 12.18 -15.30
N LYS A 530 21.88 13.34 -14.65
CA LYS A 530 20.62 13.92 -14.16
C LYS A 530 19.58 14.13 -15.27
N SER A 531 20.03 14.30 -16.52
CA SER A 531 19.14 14.55 -17.65
C SER A 531 18.36 13.29 -18.04
N ALA A 532 18.96 12.11 -17.88
CA ALA A 532 18.30 10.83 -18.13
C ALA A 532 17.10 10.62 -17.19
N VAL A 533 17.31 10.86 -15.88
CA VAL A 533 16.24 10.80 -14.87
C VAL A 533 15.12 11.78 -15.21
N GLY A 534 15.47 13.04 -15.50
CA GLY A 534 14.49 14.06 -15.88
C GLY A 534 13.72 13.75 -17.17
N LYS A 535 14.36 13.12 -18.16
CA LYS A 535 13.71 12.70 -19.42
C LYS A 535 12.69 11.59 -19.18
N LEU A 536 13.01 10.57 -18.38
CA LEU A 536 12.06 9.51 -18.05
C LEU A 536 10.89 10.02 -17.23
N GLN A 537 11.16 10.86 -16.23
CA GLN A 537 10.11 11.53 -15.47
C GLN A 537 9.18 12.39 -16.36
N GLY A 538 9.74 13.04 -17.38
CA GLY A 538 8.95 13.79 -18.37
C GLY A 538 8.15 12.90 -19.32
N TRP A 539 8.71 11.76 -19.73
CA TRP A 539 8.00 10.76 -20.53
C TRP A 539 6.82 10.15 -19.77
N ASP A 540 7.04 9.79 -18.51
CA ASP A 540 6.02 9.22 -17.61
C ASP A 540 4.86 10.20 -17.41
N LYS A 541 5.16 11.46 -17.06
CA LYS A 541 4.16 12.54 -17.00
C LYS A 541 3.37 12.70 -18.29
N LYS A 542 4.02 12.63 -19.44
CA LYS A 542 3.34 12.72 -20.74
C LYS A 542 2.38 11.54 -20.93
N LYS A 543 2.78 10.32 -20.57
CA LYS A 543 1.93 9.13 -20.65
C LYS A 543 0.73 9.21 -19.73
N ALA A 544 0.94 9.68 -18.50
CA ALA A 544 -0.13 9.97 -17.55
C ALA A 544 -1.17 10.92 -18.14
N PHE A 545 -0.73 12.03 -18.73
CA PHE A 545 -1.62 13.06 -19.26
C PHE A 545 -2.36 12.60 -20.53
N GLU A 546 -1.80 11.64 -21.27
CA GLU A 546 -2.47 11.01 -22.41
C GLU A 546 -3.55 10.01 -21.96
N SER A 547 -3.41 9.40 -20.78
CA SER A 547 -4.26 8.30 -20.30
C SER A 547 -5.30 8.73 -19.26
N LEU A 548 -5.02 9.74 -18.45
CA LEU A 548 -5.94 10.27 -17.45
C LEU A 548 -7.18 10.88 -18.12
N GLU A 549 -8.36 10.39 -17.77
CA GLU A 549 -9.63 10.97 -18.24
C GLU A 549 -10.04 12.22 -17.43
N ARG A 550 -9.43 12.38 -16.24
CA ARG A 550 -9.61 13.54 -15.37
C ARG A 550 -8.55 14.61 -15.56
N PRO A 551 -8.83 15.88 -15.19
CA PRO A 551 -7.79 16.89 -15.08
C PRO A 551 -6.72 16.49 -14.06
N PHE A 552 -5.45 16.64 -14.47
CA PHE A 552 -4.30 16.60 -13.59
C PHE A 552 -4.16 17.97 -12.91
N ASP A 553 -4.45 18.03 -11.61
CA ASP A 553 -4.50 19.28 -10.87
C ASP A 553 -3.99 19.07 -9.44
N PRO A 554 -2.70 19.35 -9.19
CA PRO A 554 -2.11 19.24 -7.87
C PRO A 554 -2.55 20.36 -6.90
N ASP A 555 -3.29 21.38 -7.37
CA ASP A 555 -3.91 22.41 -6.53
C ASP A 555 -5.34 22.08 -6.10
N ALA A 556 -6.06 21.26 -6.87
CA ALA A 556 -7.42 20.79 -6.58
C ALA A 556 -7.50 19.96 -5.29
N PRO A 557 -8.67 19.91 -4.61
CA PRO A 557 -8.88 19.11 -3.39
C PRO A 557 -8.35 17.68 -3.50
N ARG A 558 -7.80 17.14 -2.41
CA ARG A 558 -7.11 15.84 -2.39
C ARG A 558 -7.96 14.71 -2.95
N PHE A 559 -9.25 14.71 -2.60
CA PHE A 559 -10.15 13.64 -2.97
C PHE A 559 -11.08 14.07 -4.10
N ILE A 560 -11.43 13.08 -4.92
CA ILE A 560 -12.39 13.16 -6.01
C ILE A 560 -13.60 12.37 -5.55
N ASP A 561 -14.75 13.03 -5.48
CA ASP A 561 -16.00 12.36 -5.18
C ASP A 561 -16.30 11.32 -6.26
N TYR A 562 -16.90 10.18 -5.88
CA TYR A 562 -17.22 9.12 -6.83
C TYR A 562 -18.09 9.60 -7.99
N THR A 563 -19.01 10.52 -7.74
CA THR A 563 -19.87 11.11 -8.77
C THR A 563 -19.07 11.87 -9.82
N ASP A 564 -18.06 12.64 -9.41
CA ASP A 564 -17.20 13.38 -10.33
C ASP A 564 -16.35 12.43 -11.16
N HIS A 565 -15.89 11.33 -10.56
CA HIS A 565 -15.20 10.26 -11.27
C HIS A 565 -16.10 9.60 -12.30
N ALA A 566 -17.32 9.20 -11.92
CA ALA A 566 -18.28 8.56 -12.82
C ALA A 566 -18.65 9.45 -14.01
N GLU A 567 -18.71 10.78 -13.82
CA GLU A 567 -18.92 11.72 -14.92
C GLU A 567 -17.73 11.77 -15.90
N GLN A 568 -16.50 11.64 -15.39
CA GLN A 568 -15.27 11.74 -16.19
C GLN A 568 -14.96 10.42 -16.91
N TYR A 569 -15.03 9.31 -16.20
CA TYR A 569 -14.67 7.97 -16.67
C TYR A 569 -15.84 7.16 -17.23
N GLY A 570 -17.08 7.65 -17.08
CA GLY A 570 -18.28 6.99 -17.60
C GLY A 570 -18.67 5.72 -16.83
N THR A 571 -18.24 5.57 -15.58
CA THR A 571 -18.57 4.42 -14.72
C THR A 571 -20.01 4.48 -14.20
N ALA A 572 -20.53 3.35 -13.74
CA ALA A 572 -21.90 3.26 -13.24
C ALA A 572 -22.08 4.05 -11.92
N LEU A 573 -23.19 4.77 -11.76
CA LEU A 573 -23.54 5.34 -10.47
C LEU A 573 -24.22 4.30 -9.58
N ASN A 574 -23.87 4.29 -8.29
CA ASN A 574 -24.40 3.38 -7.28
C ASN A 574 -24.36 1.90 -7.71
N PRO A 575 -23.20 1.34 -8.11
CA PRO A 575 -23.06 -0.08 -8.44
C PRO A 575 -23.51 -0.98 -7.29
N HIS A 576 -23.40 -0.51 -6.03
CA HIS A 576 -23.89 -1.23 -4.85
C HIS A 576 -25.40 -1.55 -4.85
N ASP A 577 -26.21 -0.87 -5.67
CA ASP A 577 -27.64 -1.13 -5.83
C ASP A 577 -27.96 -2.13 -6.94
N GLN A 578 -26.97 -2.48 -7.78
CA GLN A 578 -27.17 -3.25 -9.02
C GLN A 578 -26.90 -4.75 -8.87
N GLY A 579 -26.49 -5.20 -7.68
CA GLY A 579 -26.10 -6.59 -7.40
C GLY A 579 -24.69 -6.85 -7.93
N HIS A 580 -23.74 -7.03 -7.01
CA HIS A 580 -22.37 -7.47 -7.27
C HIS A 580 -22.24 -8.93 -6.83
#